data_AF-A0A6C0G287-F1
#
_entry.id   AF-A0A6C0G287-F1
#
_cell.length_a   1.000
_cell.length_b   1.000
_cell.length_c   1.000
_cell.angle_alpha   90.00
_cell.angle_beta   90.00
_cell.angle_gamma   90.00
#
_symmetry.space_group_name_H-M   'P 1'
#
loop_
_entity.id
_entity.type
_entity.pdbx_description
1 polymer ?
#
loop_
_entity_poly.entity_id
_entity_poly.type
_entity_poly.pdbx_seq_one_letter_code
_entity_poly.pdbx_strand_id
1 'polypeptide(L)'
;MKKARSGLLCLCLSLALLFGSLAIPSSVHAAYGDRITISGTNFYAGGQQIFMNGANTPWNSWNDFGGSFDYAWWDNHFATLHANGVNATRVWITCNGEVGININSSGQVTGATTAHWNNLDSLFQIAQNHGVYIMATLMSFDHFTDSHANYQSWRNMLLSDSNIDSYVNNYLIPFVNRYKNNPWLWSIDLMNEPDWVYENANAGQLSWDRLQTYFAKAAVAIHQNSSILTTVGMGMVKYNSATAGGSSGNKVSDSALQAKVNSPLAKIDFYSPHYYPWNDPYWGIPFYVSPTSWYLVWDRPVVVGECPALGSTGHTLTSDFSNAFTNGYAGVMPWTSNGVDSNGNMSNLAPATTAFQSAHNSVVFPGTSTGSDTAKFNFESSVQSFYGTNGLTAASSADRAFAGTHSLKMTVSSTSAATYYAQLDTPAGLSPGATVTFHVWVPSGAAIASVQPFVQSNAWAWHGTYQVYSGLTKNAWNTITVTIPSNAPAPMQRIGIELKTSGTWIGSIYVDSIN
;
A
#
# COMPACT_ATOMS: atom_id res chain seq x y z
N MET A 1 -82.49 -9.32 -28.01
CA MET A 1 -82.04 -8.79 -26.69
C MET A 1 -80.51 -8.84 -26.66
N LYS A 2 -79.89 -7.67 -26.48
CA LYS A 2 -78.50 -7.36 -26.82
C LYS A 2 -77.50 -7.93 -25.81
N LYS A 3 -76.44 -8.57 -26.31
CA LYS A 3 -75.26 -9.01 -25.56
C LYS A 3 -74.40 -7.80 -25.18
N ALA A 4 -74.07 -7.68 -23.89
CA ALA A 4 -73.26 -6.59 -23.35
C ALA A 4 -71.79 -6.73 -23.76
N ARG A 5 -71.21 -5.62 -24.22
CA ARG A 5 -69.80 -5.47 -24.61
C ARG A 5 -68.97 -4.97 -23.43
N SER A 6 -67.73 -5.43 -23.46
CA SER A 6 -66.52 -5.01 -22.78
C SER A 6 -66.33 -3.51 -22.57
N GLY A 7 -65.77 -3.15 -21.42
CA GLY A 7 -65.21 -1.84 -21.10
C GLY A 7 -64.13 -1.99 -20.04
N LEU A 8 -62.90 -2.28 -20.48
CA LEU A 8 -61.68 -2.29 -19.68
C LEU A 8 -61.32 -0.83 -19.36
N LEU A 9 -61.42 -0.42 -18.09
CA LEU A 9 -61.05 0.93 -17.68
C LEU A 9 -59.52 1.02 -17.56
N CYS A 10 -58.92 1.84 -18.42
CA CYS A 10 -57.50 2.14 -18.44
C CYS A 10 -57.15 3.03 -17.25
N LEU A 11 -56.38 2.50 -16.28
CA LEU A 11 -55.82 3.27 -15.18
C LEU A 11 -54.48 3.86 -15.66
N CYS A 12 -54.49 5.12 -16.07
CA CYS A 12 -53.28 5.88 -16.38
C CYS A 12 -52.47 6.11 -15.10
N LEU A 13 -51.46 5.28 -14.85
CA LEU A 13 -50.41 5.55 -13.87
C LEU A 13 -49.45 6.58 -14.46
N SER A 14 -49.55 7.83 -13.99
CA SER A 14 -48.59 8.89 -14.27
C SER A 14 -47.26 8.58 -13.58
N LEU A 15 -46.26 8.19 -14.38
CA LEU A 15 -44.88 7.98 -13.97
C LEU A 15 -44.21 9.33 -13.70
N ALA A 16 -44.24 9.79 -12.45
CA ALA A 16 -43.37 10.88 -12.01
C ALA A 16 -41.96 10.30 -11.78
N LEU A 17 -41.10 10.44 -12.79
CA LEU A 17 -39.66 10.25 -12.69
C LEU A 17 -39.08 11.27 -11.70
N LEU A 18 -38.96 10.88 -10.43
CA LEU A 18 -38.03 11.52 -9.50
C LEU A 18 -36.61 11.19 -9.99
N PHE A 19 -36.06 12.04 -10.87
CA PHE A 19 -34.62 12.16 -11.01
C PHE A 19 -34.07 12.79 -9.73
N GLY A 20 -33.94 11.98 -8.68
CA GLY A 20 -32.99 12.27 -7.62
C GLY A 20 -31.62 12.19 -8.26
N SER A 21 -31.01 13.34 -8.56
CA SER A 21 -29.59 13.42 -8.82
C SER A 21 -28.88 12.93 -7.57
N LEU A 22 -28.54 11.64 -7.56
CA LEU A 22 -27.50 11.08 -6.71
C LEU A 22 -26.25 11.88 -7.04
N ALA A 23 -25.96 12.88 -6.20
CA ALA A 23 -24.66 13.48 -6.14
C ALA A 23 -23.70 12.35 -5.75
N ILE A 24 -23.04 11.79 -6.76
CA ILE A 24 -21.88 10.94 -6.56
C ILE A 24 -20.86 11.85 -5.85
N PRO A 25 -20.37 11.51 -4.65
CA PRO A 25 -19.28 12.26 -4.06
C PRO A 25 -18.03 11.99 -4.89
N SER A 26 -17.81 12.82 -5.91
CA SER A 26 -16.60 12.85 -6.71
C SER A 26 -15.58 13.73 -6.00
N SER A 27 -14.78 13.14 -5.09
CA SER A 27 -13.47 13.68 -4.67
C SER A 27 -12.80 12.70 -3.69
N VAL A 28 -12.27 11.58 -4.18
CA VAL A 28 -11.34 10.74 -3.41
C VAL A 28 -9.98 10.92 -4.02
N HIS A 29 -9.08 11.70 -3.44
CA HIS A 29 -7.66 11.60 -3.80
C HIS A 29 -6.80 12.02 -2.62
N ALA A 30 -6.35 11.08 -1.79
CA ALA A 30 -4.96 10.65 -1.85
C ALA A 30 -5.01 9.20 -2.36
N ALA A 31 -4.17 8.82 -3.32
CA ALA A 31 -4.14 7.44 -3.84
C ALA A 31 -2.89 6.70 -3.36
N TYR A 32 -1.71 7.29 -3.46
CA TYR A 32 -0.48 6.75 -2.89
C TYR A 32 -0.44 6.86 -1.36
N GLY A 33 -0.03 5.79 -0.68
CA GLY A 33 -0.04 5.65 0.77
C GLY A 33 -1.34 5.09 1.35
N ASP A 34 -2.36 4.83 0.52
CA ASP A 34 -3.57 4.12 0.93
C ASP A 34 -3.37 2.59 0.94
N ARG A 35 -4.27 1.88 1.62
CA ARG A 35 -4.31 0.42 1.62
C ARG A 35 -4.44 -0.09 0.18
N ILE A 36 -3.55 -0.99 -0.22
CA ILE A 36 -3.63 -1.66 -1.51
C ILE A 36 -4.83 -2.60 -1.55
N THR A 37 -5.60 -2.51 -2.64
CA THR A 37 -6.77 -3.34 -2.92
C THR A 37 -6.65 -3.97 -4.32
N ILE A 38 -7.52 -4.93 -4.63
CA ILE A 38 -7.51 -5.63 -5.91
C ILE A 38 -8.85 -5.42 -6.61
N SER A 39 -8.80 -5.18 -7.92
CA SER A 39 -9.93 -5.31 -8.83
C SER A 39 -9.46 -6.00 -10.11
N GLY A 40 -10.05 -7.15 -10.42
CA GLY A 40 -9.60 -8.02 -11.51
C GLY A 40 -8.14 -8.44 -11.30
N THR A 41 -7.30 -8.15 -12.29
CA THR A 41 -5.88 -8.52 -12.31
C THR A 41 -4.94 -7.38 -11.92
N ASN A 42 -5.46 -6.28 -11.37
CA ASN A 42 -4.68 -5.08 -11.03
C ASN A 42 -4.79 -4.71 -9.54
N PHE A 43 -3.76 -4.02 -9.05
CA PHE A 43 -3.77 -3.38 -7.73
C PHE A 43 -4.25 -1.93 -7.82
N TYR A 44 -4.84 -1.46 -6.72
CA TYR A 44 -5.32 -0.09 -6.58
C TYR A 44 -4.97 0.50 -5.22
N ALA A 45 -4.65 1.78 -5.19
CA ALA A 45 -4.45 2.58 -3.99
C ALA A 45 -5.36 3.82 -4.09
N GLY A 46 -6.21 4.06 -3.08
CA GLY A 46 -7.23 5.12 -3.11
C GLY A 46 -8.14 5.11 -4.35
N GLY A 47 -8.42 3.93 -4.91
CA GLY A 47 -9.24 3.75 -6.11
C GLY A 47 -8.52 4.00 -7.45
N GLN A 48 -7.24 4.39 -7.44
CA GLN A 48 -6.42 4.52 -8.64
C GLN A 48 -5.48 3.32 -8.80
N GLN A 49 -5.25 2.90 -10.04
CA GLN A 49 -4.39 1.76 -10.33
C GLN A 49 -2.95 2.03 -9.86
N ILE A 50 -2.31 1.02 -9.28
CA ILE A 50 -0.91 1.05 -8.90
C ILE A 50 -0.19 -0.19 -9.45
N PHE A 51 1.01 0.01 -9.97
CA PHE A 51 1.95 -1.05 -10.36
C PHE A 51 3.05 -1.10 -9.31
N MET A 52 3.41 -2.31 -8.83
CA MET A 52 4.52 -2.45 -7.89
C MET A 52 5.84 -2.30 -8.65
N ASN A 53 6.32 -1.06 -8.72
CA ASN A 53 7.65 -0.71 -9.21
C ASN A 53 8.64 -1.01 -8.09
N GLY A 54 8.94 -2.29 -7.91
CA GLY A 54 9.42 -2.81 -6.64
C GLY A 54 10.91 -3.13 -6.60
N ALA A 55 11.33 -3.62 -5.44
CA ALA A 55 12.68 -4.15 -5.19
C ALA A 55 12.66 -5.21 -4.08
N ASN A 56 13.52 -6.21 -4.15
CA ASN A 56 13.88 -6.99 -2.97
C ASN A 56 14.93 -6.22 -2.16
N THR A 57 14.58 -5.88 -0.91
CA THR A 57 15.52 -5.49 0.15
C THR A 57 15.40 -6.55 1.23
N PRO A 58 15.87 -7.78 0.95
CA PRO A 58 15.42 -8.94 1.69
C PRO A 58 15.91 -8.91 3.14
N TRP A 59 17.09 -8.33 3.39
CA TRP A 59 17.63 -8.00 4.71
C TRP A 59 18.74 -6.97 4.54
N ASN A 60 19.06 -6.21 5.59
CA ASN A 60 20.35 -5.52 5.72
C ASN A 60 21.40 -6.50 6.25
N SER A 61 21.07 -7.07 7.41
CA SER A 61 21.81 -8.11 8.07
C SER A 61 20.92 -9.33 8.19
N TRP A 62 21.46 -10.51 7.86
CA TRP A 62 20.71 -11.75 8.03
C TRP A 62 20.14 -11.83 9.45
N ASN A 63 18.83 -12.03 9.57
CA ASN A 63 18.08 -11.98 10.84
C ASN A 63 18.04 -10.60 11.56
N ASP A 64 17.80 -9.51 10.82
CA ASP A 64 17.65 -8.15 11.36
C ASP A 64 16.68 -8.04 12.56
N PHE A 65 15.45 -8.53 12.42
CA PHE A 65 14.35 -8.21 13.33
C PHE A 65 14.38 -9.07 14.61
N GLY A 66 14.76 -8.46 15.72
CA GLY A 66 15.12 -9.13 16.97
C GLY A 66 16.62 -9.46 17.08
N GLY A 67 17.38 -9.22 16.00
CA GLY A 67 18.83 -9.39 15.92
C GLY A 67 19.53 -8.07 15.73
N SER A 68 20.28 -7.92 14.63
CA SER A 68 21.17 -6.79 14.36
C SER A 68 20.54 -5.66 13.54
N PHE A 69 19.23 -5.41 13.71
CA PHE A 69 18.52 -4.32 13.05
C PHE A 69 19.25 -2.98 13.21
N ASP A 70 19.49 -2.31 12.08
CA ASP A 70 20.08 -0.98 12.01
C ASP A 70 19.06 0.03 11.48
N TYR A 71 18.49 0.84 12.39
CA TYR A 71 17.51 1.86 12.02
C TYR A 71 18.04 2.82 10.94
N ALA A 72 19.27 3.31 11.10
CA ALA A 72 19.81 4.35 10.23
C ALA A 72 20.06 3.81 8.82
N TRP A 73 20.49 2.54 8.72
CA TRP A 73 20.60 1.89 7.43
C TRP A 73 19.24 1.74 6.75
N TRP A 74 18.23 1.21 7.45
CA TRP A 74 16.90 0.99 6.87
C TRP A 74 16.23 2.31 6.46
N ASP A 75 16.37 3.35 7.29
CA ASP A 75 15.86 4.69 7.01
C ASP A 75 16.49 5.29 5.74
N ASN A 76 17.82 5.29 5.65
CA ASN A 76 18.54 5.79 4.48
C ASN A 76 18.26 4.96 3.22
N HIS A 77 18.13 3.64 3.36
CA HIS A 77 17.86 2.76 2.24
C HIS A 77 16.45 2.96 1.70
N PHE A 78 15.44 3.11 2.56
CA PHE A 78 14.07 3.40 2.12
C PHE A 78 13.96 4.78 1.46
N ALA A 79 14.68 5.79 1.95
CA ALA A 79 14.81 7.08 1.26
C ALA A 79 15.41 6.89 -0.14
N THR A 80 16.45 6.05 -0.26
CA THR A 80 17.09 5.73 -1.54
C THR A 80 16.14 5.02 -2.50
N LEU A 81 15.36 4.05 -2.02
CA LEU A 81 14.33 3.36 -2.82
C LEU A 81 13.34 4.37 -3.41
N HIS A 82 12.72 5.20 -2.56
CA HIS A 82 11.74 6.17 -3.00
C HIS A 82 12.32 7.17 -4.01
N ALA A 83 13.53 7.69 -3.74
CA ALA A 83 14.23 8.63 -4.62
C ALA A 83 14.55 8.05 -6.02
N ASN A 84 14.62 6.72 -6.14
CA ASN A 84 14.85 6.01 -7.41
C ASN A 84 13.56 5.41 -7.99
N GLY A 85 12.39 5.98 -7.61
CA GLY A 85 11.09 5.62 -8.15
C GLY A 85 10.53 4.28 -7.64
N VAL A 86 11.18 3.64 -6.67
CA VAL A 86 10.67 2.40 -6.08
C VAL A 86 9.53 2.72 -5.12
N ASN A 87 8.39 2.07 -5.29
CA ASN A 87 7.21 2.29 -4.46
C ASN A 87 6.90 1.15 -3.49
N ALA A 88 7.51 -0.02 -3.68
CA ALA A 88 7.32 -1.19 -2.84
C ALA A 88 8.62 -1.98 -2.68
N THR A 89 8.83 -2.58 -1.51
CA THR A 89 9.95 -3.48 -1.28
C THR A 89 9.54 -4.75 -0.55
N ARG A 90 10.15 -5.87 -0.96
CA ARG A 90 10.01 -7.17 -0.31
C ARG A 90 11.12 -7.33 0.74
N VAL A 91 10.72 -7.64 1.98
CA VAL A 91 11.62 -7.75 3.14
C VAL A 91 11.39 -9.08 3.84
N TRP A 92 12.45 -9.84 4.09
CA TRP A 92 12.40 -11.08 4.86
C TRP A 92 12.44 -10.76 6.35
N ILE A 93 11.38 -11.14 7.06
CA ILE A 93 11.19 -10.77 8.46
C ILE A 93 12.00 -11.64 9.42
N THR A 94 12.20 -12.92 9.08
CA THR A 94 12.94 -13.84 9.94
C THR A 94 14.01 -14.63 9.23
N CYS A 95 14.24 -14.44 7.92
CA CYS A 95 15.26 -15.15 7.14
C CYS A 95 15.27 -16.69 7.36
N ASN A 96 16.09 -17.23 8.27
CA ASN A 96 16.13 -18.66 8.64
C ASN A 96 15.43 -19.00 9.98
N GLY A 97 14.85 -18.02 10.66
CA GLY A 97 14.09 -18.19 11.90
C GLY A 97 14.93 -18.49 13.13
N GLU A 98 16.23 -18.18 13.12
CA GLU A 98 17.09 -18.34 14.31
C GLU A 98 16.92 -17.22 15.32
N VAL A 99 16.35 -16.09 14.90
CA VAL A 99 16.17 -14.89 15.73
C VAL A 99 14.73 -14.40 15.66
N GLY A 100 14.30 -13.70 16.71
CA GLY A 100 13.04 -12.98 16.74
C GLY A 100 11.86 -13.81 17.22
N ILE A 101 11.61 -14.98 16.63
CA ILE A 101 10.50 -15.86 17.00
C ILE A 101 10.92 -16.88 18.08
N ASN A 102 10.09 -17.01 19.12
CA ASN A 102 10.30 -17.97 20.20
C ASN A 102 9.70 -19.34 19.82
N ILE A 103 10.54 -20.23 19.32
CA ILE A 103 10.21 -21.61 18.96
C ILE A 103 10.99 -22.61 19.82
N ASN A 104 10.33 -23.64 20.34
CA ASN A 104 10.99 -24.71 21.09
C ASN A 104 11.41 -25.87 20.17
N SER A 105 12.17 -26.83 20.70
CA SER A 105 12.66 -27.99 19.94
C SER A 105 11.55 -28.90 19.39
N SER A 106 10.35 -28.90 19.98
CA SER A 106 9.20 -29.64 19.45
C SER A 106 8.46 -28.89 18.34
N GLY A 107 8.91 -27.70 17.95
CA GLY A 107 8.31 -26.87 16.90
C GLY A 107 7.12 -26.02 17.35
N GLN A 108 6.89 -25.91 18.66
CA GLN A 108 5.82 -25.07 19.20
C GLN A 108 6.32 -23.62 19.32
N VAL A 109 5.53 -22.69 18.78
CA VAL A 109 5.79 -21.26 18.82
C VAL A 109 5.00 -20.64 19.97
N THR A 110 5.68 -19.81 20.77
CA THR A 110 5.08 -19.15 21.96
C THR A 110 4.97 -17.63 21.80
N GLY A 111 5.51 -17.07 20.73
CA GLY A 111 5.46 -15.65 20.42
C GLY A 111 6.73 -15.17 19.73
N ALA A 112 7.02 -13.89 19.84
CA ALA A 112 8.27 -13.28 19.42
C ALA A 112 8.85 -12.40 20.52
N THR A 113 10.15 -12.14 20.44
CA THR A 113 10.88 -11.29 21.38
C THR A 113 10.40 -9.84 21.31
N THR A 114 10.57 -9.08 22.39
CA THR A 114 10.27 -7.64 22.40
C THR A 114 11.11 -6.87 21.36
N ALA A 115 12.37 -7.25 21.18
CA ALA A 115 13.25 -6.63 20.18
C ALA A 115 12.71 -6.82 18.76
N HIS A 116 12.18 -8.00 18.44
CA HIS A 116 11.56 -8.26 17.14
C HIS A 116 10.41 -7.28 16.85
N TRP A 117 9.48 -7.12 17.80
CA TRP A 117 8.36 -6.19 17.64
C TRP A 117 8.81 -4.73 17.53
N ASN A 118 9.77 -4.29 18.36
CA ASN A 118 10.28 -2.92 18.31
C ASN A 118 10.99 -2.60 16.97
N ASN A 119 11.74 -3.57 16.43
CA ASN A 119 12.44 -3.40 15.16
C ASN A 119 11.42 -3.33 13.99
N LEU A 120 10.37 -4.14 14.02
CA LEU A 120 9.31 -4.08 13.01
C LEU A 120 8.49 -2.79 13.11
N ASP A 121 8.19 -2.29 14.30
CA ASP A 121 7.55 -0.98 14.46
C ASP A 121 8.38 0.12 13.80
N SER A 122 9.70 0.07 14.01
CA SER A 122 10.65 1.01 13.40
C SER A 122 10.66 0.89 11.89
N LEU A 123 10.70 -0.33 11.34
CA LEU A 123 10.63 -0.56 9.89
C LEU A 123 9.34 -0.01 9.27
N PHE A 124 8.20 -0.26 9.90
CA PHE A 124 6.91 0.23 9.38
C PHE A 124 6.73 1.74 9.56
N GLN A 125 7.39 2.36 10.54
CA GLN A 125 7.51 3.80 10.64
C GLN A 125 8.38 4.37 9.50
N ILE A 126 9.52 3.74 9.21
CA ILE A 126 10.42 4.09 8.10
C ILE A 126 9.66 4.00 6.76
N ALA A 127 8.93 2.91 6.53
CA ALA A 127 8.07 2.71 5.37
C ALA A 127 7.08 3.87 5.17
N GLN A 128 6.45 4.32 6.26
CA GLN A 128 5.52 5.44 6.25
C GLN A 128 6.20 6.77 5.96
N ASN A 129 7.38 7.01 6.54
CA ASN A 129 8.11 8.26 6.39
C ASN A 129 8.61 8.47 4.95
N HIS A 130 9.09 7.40 4.33
CA HIS A 130 9.66 7.46 2.98
C HIS A 130 8.68 7.07 1.88
N GLY A 131 7.46 6.69 2.26
CA GLY A 131 6.44 6.24 1.35
C GLY A 131 6.93 5.09 0.46
N VAL A 132 7.21 3.94 1.07
CA VAL A 132 7.54 2.68 0.38
C VAL A 132 6.73 1.56 1.02
N TYR A 133 5.90 0.88 0.25
CA TYR A 133 5.12 -0.26 0.74
C TYR A 133 6.00 -1.47 1.01
N ILE A 134 5.70 -2.25 2.06
CA ILE A 134 6.40 -3.47 2.46
C ILE A 134 5.55 -4.70 2.13
N MET A 135 6.12 -5.62 1.35
CA MET A 135 5.71 -7.01 1.32
C MET A 135 6.54 -7.76 2.37
N ALA A 136 5.88 -8.17 3.45
CA ALA A 136 6.54 -8.85 4.56
C ALA A 136 6.61 -10.35 4.29
N THR A 137 7.81 -10.87 3.99
CA THR A 137 8.06 -12.30 3.81
C THR A 137 8.36 -12.94 5.17
N LEU A 138 7.41 -13.71 5.70
CA LEU A 138 7.46 -14.17 7.09
C LEU A 138 8.28 -15.43 7.33
N MET A 139 8.55 -16.22 6.29
CA MET A 139 9.39 -17.42 6.33
C MET A 139 10.21 -17.54 5.04
N SER A 140 11.28 -18.33 5.07
CA SER A 140 12.01 -18.79 3.88
C SER A 140 12.23 -20.29 3.96
N PHE A 141 12.53 -20.93 2.84
CA PHE A 141 13.03 -22.31 2.82
C PHE A 141 14.26 -22.49 3.74
N ASP A 142 15.03 -21.42 3.98
CA ASP A 142 16.16 -21.41 4.93
C ASP A 142 15.76 -21.77 6.36
N HIS A 143 14.49 -21.61 6.75
CA HIS A 143 14.02 -22.11 8.06
C HIS A 143 14.20 -23.61 8.20
N PHE A 144 14.27 -24.35 7.09
CA PHE A 144 14.25 -25.80 7.06
C PHE A 144 15.58 -26.42 6.61
N THR A 145 16.56 -25.58 6.24
CA THR A 145 17.88 -26.04 5.77
C THR A 145 18.73 -26.53 6.94
N ASP A 146 19.26 -27.76 6.84
CA ASP A 146 20.00 -28.46 7.91
C ASP A 146 21.32 -27.83 8.34
N SER A 147 21.78 -26.79 7.63
CA SER A 147 22.92 -25.96 8.02
C SER A 147 22.62 -24.95 9.13
N HIS A 148 21.35 -24.70 9.48
CA HIS A 148 20.96 -23.70 10.49
C HIS A 148 20.55 -24.34 11.81
N ALA A 149 20.95 -23.78 12.95
CA ALA A 149 20.81 -24.42 14.26
C ALA A 149 19.37 -24.85 14.61
N ASN A 150 18.37 -24.06 14.24
CA ASN A 150 16.96 -24.29 14.59
C ASN A 150 16.15 -25.03 13.51
N TYR A 151 16.80 -25.57 12.46
CA TYR A 151 16.09 -26.16 11.32
C TYR A 151 15.08 -27.23 11.73
N GLN A 152 15.44 -28.09 12.70
CA GLN A 152 14.61 -29.21 13.11
C GLN A 152 13.35 -28.72 13.85
N SER A 153 13.45 -27.63 14.62
CA SER A 153 12.30 -26.99 15.27
C SER A 153 11.29 -26.50 14.22
N TRP A 154 11.75 -25.88 13.14
CA TRP A 154 10.89 -25.42 12.06
C TRP A 154 10.29 -26.56 11.24
N ARG A 155 11.05 -27.63 10.95
CA ARG A 155 10.49 -28.85 10.36
C ARG A 155 9.40 -29.44 11.26
N ASN A 156 9.64 -29.53 12.57
CA ASN A 156 8.65 -29.98 13.55
C ASN A 156 7.43 -29.06 13.59
N MET A 157 7.60 -27.76 13.36
CA MET A 157 6.49 -26.81 13.27
C MET A 157 5.55 -27.17 12.12
N LEU A 158 6.08 -27.39 10.92
CA LEU A 158 5.27 -27.77 9.76
C LEU A 158 4.67 -29.17 9.86
N LEU A 159 5.32 -30.13 10.54
CA LEU A 159 4.88 -31.52 10.60
C LEU A 159 3.68 -31.79 11.52
N SER A 160 3.21 -30.78 12.28
CA SER A 160 2.11 -30.94 13.24
C SER A 160 1.08 -29.83 13.09
N ASP A 161 -0.21 -30.19 13.01
CA ASP A 161 -1.29 -29.21 12.94
C ASP A 161 -1.33 -28.30 14.16
N SER A 162 -1.12 -28.86 15.36
CA SER A 162 -1.06 -28.09 16.60
C SER A 162 0.12 -27.12 16.65
N ASN A 163 1.25 -27.45 16.00
CA ASN A 163 2.39 -26.55 15.93
C ASN A 163 2.17 -25.44 14.90
N ILE A 164 1.60 -25.75 13.73
CA ILE A 164 1.13 -24.71 12.79
C ILE A 164 0.16 -23.78 13.50
N ASP A 165 -0.81 -24.31 14.25
CA ASP A 165 -1.77 -23.51 15.01
C ASP A 165 -1.06 -22.65 16.06
N SER A 166 0.01 -23.14 16.69
CA SER A 166 0.81 -22.34 17.63
C SER A 166 1.51 -21.16 16.94
N TYR A 167 2.08 -21.35 15.74
CA TYR A 167 2.67 -20.25 14.96
C TYR A 167 1.60 -19.24 14.56
N VAL A 168 0.46 -19.72 14.05
CA VAL A 168 -0.64 -18.87 13.61
C VAL A 168 -1.19 -18.04 14.78
N ASN A 169 -1.48 -18.67 15.91
CA ASN A 169 -2.12 -18.02 17.06
C ASN A 169 -1.15 -17.11 17.84
N ASN A 170 0.10 -17.53 18.01
CA ASN A 170 1.02 -16.86 18.92
C ASN A 170 1.95 -15.86 18.20
N TYR A 171 2.07 -15.92 16.87
CA TYR A 171 2.90 -14.99 16.11
C TYR A 171 2.13 -14.29 14.98
N LEU A 172 1.53 -15.04 14.05
CA LEU A 172 0.92 -14.44 12.85
C LEU A 172 -0.26 -13.53 13.19
N ILE A 173 -1.21 -13.99 14.01
CA ILE A 173 -2.37 -13.18 14.43
C ILE A 173 -1.91 -11.92 15.20
N PRO A 174 -0.96 -11.99 16.16
CA PRO A 174 -0.35 -10.82 16.77
C PRO A 174 0.29 -9.85 15.76
N PHE A 175 1.06 -10.34 14.79
CA PHE A 175 1.66 -9.53 13.72
C PHE A 175 0.58 -8.79 12.93
N VAL A 176 -0.45 -9.52 12.47
CA VAL A 176 -1.58 -8.95 11.72
C VAL A 176 -2.32 -7.91 12.54
N ASN A 177 -2.67 -8.20 13.80
CA ASN A 177 -3.41 -7.27 14.64
C ASN A 177 -2.61 -6.00 14.97
N ARG A 178 -1.27 -6.11 15.04
CA ARG A 178 -0.38 -4.98 15.26
C ARG A 178 -0.33 -4.03 14.05
N TYR A 179 -0.34 -4.57 12.83
CA TYR A 179 -0.06 -3.78 11.61
C TYR A 179 -1.23 -3.64 10.63
N LYS A 180 -2.40 -4.25 10.87
CA LYS A 180 -3.57 -4.20 9.96
C LYS A 180 -4.08 -2.80 9.61
N ASN A 181 -3.81 -1.80 10.42
CA ASN A 181 -4.20 -0.41 10.16
C ASN A 181 -3.09 0.41 9.46
N ASN A 182 -1.88 -0.13 9.35
CA ASN A 182 -0.79 0.52 8.63
C ASN A 182 -0.88 0.17 7.13
N PRO A 183 -1.22 1.12 6.24
CA PRO A 183 -1.35 0.86 4.80
C PRO A 183 -0.03 0.44 4.15
N TRP A 184 1.11 0.82 4.75
CA TRP A 184 2.44 0.51 4.25
C TRP A 184 2.82 -0.96 4.39
N LEU A 185 2.13 -1.76 5.21
CA LEU A 185 2.15 -3.21 5.07
C LEU A 185 1.17 -3.62 3.97
N TRP A 186 1.56 -3.62 2.70
CA TRP A 186 0.60 -3.88 1.62
C TRP A 186 0.26 -5.36 1.47
N SER A 187 1.22 -6.25 1.75
CA SER A 187 1.01 -7.68 1.66
C SER A 187 1.90 -8.49 2.60
N ILE A 188 1.48 -9.73 2.85
CA ILE A 188 2.23 -10.77 3.55
C ILE A 188 2.56 -11.87 2.55
N ASP A 189 3.84 -12.14 2.36
CA ASP A 189 4.35 -13.33 1.67
C ASP A 189 4.61 -14.41 2.72
N LEU A 190 3.85 -15.50 2.66
CA LEU A 190 3.85 -16.52 3.72
C LEU A 190 5.16 -17.30 3.79
N MET A 191 5.85 -17.45 2.65
CA MET A 191 7.11 -18.19 2.56
C MET A 191 7.83 -17.90 1.25
N ASN A 192 9.11 -17.54 1.35
CA ASN A 192 10.05 -17.54 0.23
C ASN A 192 10.38 -18.98 -0.21
N GLU A 193 10.12 -19.26 -1.48
CA GLU A 193 10.52 -20.45 -2.24
C GLU A 193 10.25 -21.79 -1.53
N PRO A 194 9.00 -22.09 -1.15
CA PRO A 194 8.63 -23.38 -0.56
C PRO A 194 8.94 -24.58 -1.47
N ASP A 195 9.14 -24.32 -2.77
CA ASP A 195 9.65 -25.23 -3.79
C ASP A 195 10.87 -26.01 -3.25
N TRP A 196 11.83 -25.31 -2.63
CA TRP A 196 13.04 -25.92 -2.12
C TRP A 196 12.82 -26.74 -0.86
N VAL A 197 11.87 -26.34 -0.02
CA VAL A 197 11.44 -27.17 1.13
C VAL A 197 10.89 -28.50 0.65
N TYR A 198 10.20 -28.52 -0.49
CA TYR A 198 9.66 -29.74 -1.11
C TYR A 198 10.71 -30.55 -1.88
N GLU A 199 11.56 -29.91 -2.69
CA GLU A 199 12.48 -30.61 -3.59
C GLU A 199 13.77 -31.08 -2.91
N ASN A 200 14.31 -30.29 -1.98
CA ASN A 200 15.67 -30.48 -1.50
C ASN A 200 15.72 -31.26 -0.18
N ALA A 201 16.54 -32.32 -0.16
CA ALA A 201 16.76 -33.13 1.04
C ALA A 201 17.32 -32.32 2.22
N ASN A 202 18.26 -31.39 1.95
CA ASN A 202 18.83 -30.53 2.98
C ASN A 202 17.83 -29.52 3.54
N ALA A 203 16.77 -29.16 2.80
CA ALA A 203 15.66 -28.32 3.27
C ALA A 203 14.49 -29.14 3.87
N GLY A 204 14.69 -30.45 4.06
CA GLY A 204 13.75 -31.34 4.74
C GLY A 204 12.82 -32.14 3.85
N GLN A 205 12.72 -31.81 2.55
CA GLN A 205 11.88 -32.52 1.57
C GLN A 205 10.43 -32.73 2.07
N LEU A 206 9.86 -31.69 2.69
CA LEU A 206 8.53 -31.75 3.29
C LEU A 206 7.44 -31.69 2.22
N SER A 207 6.37 -32.45 2.41
CA SER A 207 5.33 -32.59 1.38
C SER A 207 4.53 -31.29 1.16
N TRP A 208 4.03 -31.10 -0.07
CA TRP A 208 3.08 -30.04 -0.38
C TRP A 208 1.84 -30.07 0.52
N ASP A 209 1.43 -31.25 1.01
CA ASP A 209 0.31 -31.37 1.95
C ASP A 209 0.53 -30.54 3.22
N ARG A 210 1.74 -30.57 3.79
CA ARG A 210 2.09 -29.79 5.00
C ARG A 210 2.24 -28.30 4.70
N LEU A 211 2.91 -27.96 3.59
CA LEU A 211 3.07 -26.57 3.14
C LEU A 211 1.70 -25.91 2.88
N GLN A 212 0.82 -26.58 2.14
CA GLN A 212 -0.54 -26.12 1.86
C GLN A 212 -1.38 -26.01 3.14
N THR A 213 -1.21 -26.91 4.09
CA THR A 213 -1.92 -26.83 5.39
C THR A 213 -1.51 -25.57 6.15
N TYR A 214 -0.21 -25.24 6.19
CA TYR A 214 0.27 -23.98 6.75
C TYR A 214 -0.31 -22.78 5.99
N PHE A 215 -0.19 -22.75 4.66
CA PHE A 215 -0.65 -21.62 3.87
C PHE A 215 -2.16 -21.38 4.00
N ALA A 216 -2.97 -22.45 3.98
CA ALA A 216 -4.42 -22.35 4.13
C ALA A 216 -4.80 -21.81 5.51
N LYS A 217 -4.20 -22.32 6.60
CA LYS A 217 -4.46 -21.84 7.96
C LYS A 217 -4.02 -20.39 8.15
N ALA A 218 -2.84 -20.03 7.64
CA ALA A 218 -2.30 -18.67 7.70
C ALA A 218 -3.17 -17.67 6.92
N ALA A 219 -3.55 -18.00 5.68
CA ALA A 219 -4.42 -17.17 4.85
C ALA A 219 -5.79 -16.92 5.52
N VAL A 220 -6.41 -17.97 6.07
CA VAL A 220 -7.68 -17.82 6.81
C VAL A 220 -7.50 -16.86 7.99
N ALA A 221 -6.43 -17.02 8.78
CA ALA A 221 -6.16 -16.16 9.92
C ALA A 221 -5.94 -14.68 9.50
N ILE A 222 -5.19 -14.42 8.44
CA ILE A 222 -4.95 -13.06 7.93
C ILE A 222 -6.26 -12.42 7.47
N HIS A 223 -7.03 -13.10 6.62
CA HIS A 223 -8.26 -12.56 6.04
C HIS A 223 -9.42 -12.43 7.04
N GLN A 224 -9.43 -13.22 8.12
CA GLN A 224 -10.39 -13.06 9.22
C GLN A 224 -10.09 -11.82 10.09
N ASN A 225 -8.83 -11.41 10.16
CA ASN A 225 -8.38 -10.37 11.09
C ASN A 225 -8.01 -9.04 10.40
N SER A 226 -7.92 -9.01 9.07
CA SER A 226 -7.46 -7.84 8.31
C SER A 226 -7.86 -7.90 6.83
N SER A 227 -7.60 -6.80 6.13
CA SER A 227 -7.65 -6.71 4.67
C SER A 227 -6.24 -6.66 4.04
N ILE A 228 -5.22 -7.14 4.74
CA ILE A 228 -3.86 -7.23 4.20
C ILE A 228 -3.85 -8.34 3.13
N LEU A 229 -3.22 -8.08 1.98
CA LEU A 229 -3.15 -9.05 0.89
C LEU A 229 -2.17 -10.17 1.23
N THR A 230 -2.42 -11.39 0.75
CA THR A 230 -1.58 -12.57 1.00
C THR A 230 -1.02 -13.15 -0.30
N THR A 231 0.23 -13.60 -0.28
CA THR A 231 0.86 -14.36 -1.39
C THR A 231 1.79 -15.46 -0.86
N VAL A 232 2.36 -16.23 -1.78
CA VAL A 232 3.49 -17.14 -1.55
C VAL A 232 4.48 -16.91 -2.69
N GLY A 233 5.70 -16.51 -2.36
CA GLY A 233 6.80 -16.30 -3.31
C GLY A 233 7.35 -17.63 -3.80
N MET A 234 6.93 -18.10 -4.98
CA MET A 234 7.32 -19.42 -5.50
C MET A 234 8.60 -19.28 -6.32
N GLY A 235 9.61 -20.10 -6.04
CA GLY A 235 10.89 -20.08 -6.76
C GLY A 235 10.76 -20.43 -8.24
N MET A 236 9.66 -21.05 -8.64
CA MET A 236 9.38 -21.46 -10.02
C MET A 236 7.91 -21.33 -10.39
N VAL A 237 7.63 -20.99 -11.64
CA VAL A 237 6.26 -20.93 -12.17
C VAL A 237 5.55 -22.30 -12.17
N LYS A 238 6.30 -23.41 -12.19
CA LYS A 238 5.74 -24.77 -12.32
C LYS A 238 4.73 -25.13 -11.22
N TYR A 239 4.91 -24.60 -10.02
CA TYR A 239 4.02 -24.85 -8.89
C TYR A 239 2.92 -23.78 -8.72
N ASN A 240 2.93 -22.71 -9.51
CA ASN A 240 1.77 -21.83 -9.72
C ASN A 240 0.94 -22.22 -10.95
N SER A 241 1.40 -23.21 -11.72
CA SER A 241 0.82 -23.58 -13.00
C SER A 241 0.16 -24.95 -12.95
N ALA A 242 -0.83 -25.18 -13.80
CA ALA A 242 -1.34 -26.52 -14.11
C ALA A 242 -0.79 -27.12 -15.41
N THR A 243 -0.09 -26.31 -16.23
CA THR A 243 0.27 -26.65 -17.61
C THR A 243 1.75 -26.52 -17.92
N ALA A 244 2.53 -25.85 -17.07
CA ALA A 244 3.98 -25.75 -17.22
C ALA A 244 4.64 -27.14 -17.19
N GLY A 245 5.73 -27.31 -17.95
CA GLY A 245 6.51 -28.54 -17.94
C GLY A 245 6.97 -28.91 -16.51
N GLY A 246 6.79 -30.17 -16.12
CA GLY A 246 7.11 -30.64 -14.76
C GLY A 246 6.13 -30.19 -13.67
N SER A 247 5.05 -29.49 -14.02
CA SER A 247 4.00 -29.13 -13.07
C SER A 247 3.26 -30.36 -12.53
N SER A 248 2.83 -30.27 -11.28
CA SER A 248 1.88 -31.20 -10.65
C SER A 248 0.63 -30.47 -10.13
N GLY A 249 0.23 -29.40 -10.83
CA GLY A 249 -0.86 -28.52 -10.47
C GLY A 249 -0.41 -27.30 -9.66
N ASN A 250 -1.24 -26.25 -9.70
CA ASN A 250 -1.04 -25.04 -8.92
C ASN A 250 -1.23 -25.36 -7.43
N LYS A 251 -0.15 -25.24 -6.66
CA LYS A 251 -0.09 -25.63 -5.24
C LYS A 251 -0.72 -24.61 -4.32
N VAL A 252 -0.96 -23.41 -4.81
CA VAL A 252 -1.53 -22.29 -4.04
C VAL A 252 -2.81 -21.75 -4.68
N SER A 253 -3.46 -22.54 -5.54
CA SER A 253 -4.81 -22.20 -6.01
C SER A 253 -5.81 -22.21 -4.86
N ASP A 254 -6.90 -21.46 -5.01
CA ASP A 254 -8.03 -21.49 -4.07
C ASP A 254 -8.49 -22.93 -3.80
N SER A 255 -8.65 -23.74 -4.85
CA SER A 255 -9.05 -25.15 -4.69
C SER A 255 -8.05 -25.98 -3.88
N ALA A 256 -6.75 -25.76 -4.04
CA ALA A 256 -5.71 -26.50 -3.33
C ALA A 256 -5.68 -26.13 -1.84
N LEU A 257 -5.84 -24.83 -1.51
CA LEU A 257 -5.83 -24.34 -0.14
C LEU A 257 -7.15 -24.64 0.59
N GLN A 258 -8.30 -24.47 -0.08
CA GLN A 258 -9.62 -24.77 0.48
C GLN A 258 -9.82 -26.27 0.75
N ALA A 259 -9.10 -27.14 0.04
CA ALA A 259 -9.06 -28.56 0.34
C ALA A 259 -8.37 -28.89 1.69
N LYS A 260 -7.53 -27.98 2.21
CA LYS A 260 -6.89 -28.15 3.54
C LYS A 260 -7.73 -27.55 4.66
N VAL A 261 -8.38 -26.42 4.39
CA VAL A 261 -9.28 -25.75 5.34
C VAL A 261 -10.54 -25.35 4.58
N ASN A 262 -11.69 -25.93 4.93
CA ASN A 262 -12.98 -25.68 4.28
C ASN A 262 -13.51 -24.26 4.58
N SER A 263 -12.87 -23.25 3.99
CA SER A 263 -13.14 -21.83 4.19
C SER A 263 -12.80 -21.07 2.91
N PRO A 264 -13.68 -20.20 2.40
CA PRO A 264 -13.38 -19.38 1.21
C PRO A 264 -12.24 -18.36 1.46
N LEU A 265 -11.83 -18.18 2.72
CA LEU A 265 -10.69 -17.34 3.10
C LEU A 265 -9.34 -18.06 2.95
N ALA A 266 -9.32 -19.38 2.72
CA ALA A 266 -8.12 -20.14 2.41
C ALA A 266 -7.72 -19.91 0.94
N LYS A 267 -7.12 -18.76 0.65
CA LYS A 267 -6.70 -18.33 -0.68
C LYS A 267 -5.48 -17.42 -0.58
N ILE A 268 -4.80 -17.19 -1.70
CA ILE A 268 -3.88 -16.07 -1.86
C ILE A 268 -4.51 -15.01 -2.76
N ASP A 269 -4.16 -13.75 -2.59
CA ASP A 269 -4.79 -12.65 -3.32
C ASP A 269 -4.10 -12.35 -4.66
N PHE A 270 -2.82 -12.68 -4.79
CA PHE A 270 -2.05 -12.52 -6.03
C PHE A 270 -0.96 -13.59 -6.14
N TYR A 271 -0.53 -13.92 -7.36
CA TYR A 271 0.58 -14.84 -7.57
C TYR A 271 1.92 -14.10 -7.57
N SER A 272 2.94 -14.71 -6.98
CA SER A 272 4.30 -14.17 -6.97
C SER A 272 5.38 -15.20 -7.36
N PRO A 273 5.39 -15.69 -8.61
CA PRO A 273 6.48 -16.54 -9.09
C PRO A 273 7.78 -15.75 -9.25
N HIS A 274 8.89 -16.41 -9.02
CA HIS A 274 10.23 -15.90 -9.26
C HIS A 274 10.71 -16.31 -10.65
N TYR A 275 11.71 -15.59 -11.13
CA TYR A 275 12.36 -15.87 -12.39
C TYR A 275 13.86 -15.60 -12.28
N TYR A 276 14.69 -16.58 -12.67
CA TYR A 276 16.12 -16.39 -12.87
C TYR A 276 16.54 -17.10 -14.17
N PRO A 277 17.65 -16.70 -14.82
CA PRO A 277 18.07 -17.23 -16.14
C PRO A 277 18.11 -18.76 -16.26
N TRP A 278 18.35 -19.48 -15.15
CA TRP A 278 18.30 -20.95 -15.15
C TRP A 278 16.91 -21.51 -15.48
N ASN A 279 15.84 -20.72 -15.34
CA ASN A 279 14.45 -21.06 -15.67
C ASN A 279 14.18 -21.06 -17.18
N ASP A 280 14.96 -20.31 -17.96
CA ASP A 280 14.71 -20.07 -19.39
C ASP A 280 14.50 -21.35 -20.19
N PRO A 281 15.35 -22.39 -20.05
CA PRO A 281 15.22 -23.60 -20.85
C PRO A 281 13.95 -24.40 -20.56
N TYR A 282 13.29 -24.14 -19.42
CA TYR A 282 12.14 -24.91 -18.94
C TYR A 282 10.82 -24.19 -19.15
N TRP A 283 10.78 -22.88 -18.88
CA TRP A 283 9.52 -22.11 -18.88
C TRP A 283 9.61 -20.77 -19.61
N GLY A 284 10.78 -20.40 -20.12
CA GLY A 284 11.00 -19.12 -20.82
C GLY A 284 10.98 -17.90 -19.89
N ILE A 285 11.03 -16.72 -20.50
CA ILE A 285 11.16 -15.42 -19.81
C ILE A 285 9.76 -14.80 -19.62
N PRO A 286 9.33 -14.47 -18.38
CA PRO A 286 7.97 -14.00 -18.10
C PRO A 286 7.61 -12.69 -18.77
N PHE A 287 8.56 -11.75 -18.82
CA PHE A 287 8.28 -10.34 -19.11
C PHE A 287 7.77 -10.09 -20.52
N TYR A 288 8.01 -11.02 -21.45
CA TYR A 288 7.73 -10.89 -22.89
C TYR A 288 6.47 -11.62 -23.35
N VAL A 289 5.70 -12.16 -22.41
CA VAL A 289 4.45 -12.88 -22.67
C VAL A 289 3.43 -12.56 -21.58
N SER A 290 2.13 -12.73 -21.84
CA SER A 290 1.12 -12.59 -20.80
C SER A 290 1.29 -13.65 -19.69
N PRO A 291 0.80 -13.42 -18.46
CA PRO A 291 0.80 -14.44 -17.41
C PRO A 291 0.17 -15.77 -17.85
N THR A 292 -0.92 -15.73 -18.62
CA THR A 292 -1.55 -16.93 -19.20
C THR A 292 -0.62 -17.67 -20.16
N SER A 293 0.09 -16.94 -21.02
CA SER A 293 1.08 -17.51 -21.94
C SER A 293 2.30 -18.05 -21.19
N TRP A 294 2.61 -17.52 -20.01
CA TRP A 294 3.59 -18.06 -19.06
C TRP A 294 2.99 -19.07 -18.08
N TYR A 295 1.93 -19.77 -18.49
CA TYR A 295 1.33 -20.91 -17.80
C TYR A 295 0.57 -20.63 -16.50
N LEU A 296 0.37 -19.38 -16.11
CA LEU A 296 -0.41 -19.03 -14.92
C LEU A 296 -1.90 -18.97 -15.24
N VAL A 297 -2.74 -19.24 -14.23
CA VAL A 297 -4.13 -18.81 -14.27
C VAL A 297 -4.14 -17.31 -13.98
N TRP A 298 -4.56 -16.49 -14.94
CA TRP A 298 -4.56 -15.04 -14.80
C TRP A 298 -5.92 -14.50 -14.34
N ASP A 299 -6.36 -14.97 -13.16
CA ASP A 299 -7.62 -14.59 -12.51
C ASP A 299 -7.46 -13.52 -11.42
N ARG A 300 -6.21 -13.13 -11.15
CA ARG A 300 -5.79 -12.20 -10.10
C ARG A 300 -4.45 -11.54 -10.51
N PRO A 301 -3.98 -10.52 -9.78
CA PRO A 301 -2.70 -9.89 -10.08
C PRO A 301 -1.53 -10.88 -10.06
N VAL A 302 -0.52 -10.60 -10.88
CA VAL A 302 0.74 -11.37 -10.93
C VAL A 302 1.90 -10.41 -10.77
N VAL A 303 2.74 -10.66 -9.77
CA VAL A 303 3.98 -9.92 -9.51
C VAL A 303 5.14 -10.87 -9.73
N VAL A 304 6.11 -10.53 -10.57
CA VAL A 304 7.37 -11.30 -10.59
C VAL A 304 8.13 -10.97 -9.30
N GLY A 305 8.09 -11.88 -8.33
CA GLY A 305 8.47 -11.65 -6.93
C GLY A 305 9.98 -11.57 -6.72
N GLU A 306 10.74 -12.18 -7.62
CA GLU A 306 12.18 -12.05 -7.75
C GLU A 306 12.58 -12.17 -9.23
N CYS A 307 13.56 -11.36 -9.63
CA CYS A 307 14.32 -11.50 -10.85
C CYS A 307 15.69 -10.82 -10.70
N PRO A 308 16.75 -11.20 -11.42
CA PRO A 308 18.03 -10.51 -11.25
C PRO A 308 17.89 -9.02 -11.61
N ALA A 309 18.41 -8.12 -10.76
CA ALA A 309 18.46 -6.69 -11.09
C ALA A 309 19.41 -6.39 -12.27
N LEU A 310 20.12 -7.40 -12.78
CA LEU A 310 20.90 -7.36 -14.01
C LEU A 310 20.04 -7.45 -15.28
N GLY A 311 18.77 -7.84 -15.18
CA GLY A 311 17.87 -8.12 -16.30
C GLY A 311 17.84 -9.59 -16.69
N SER A 312 16.80 -9.95 -17.46
CA SER A 312 16.62 -11.30 -18.00
C SER A 312 17.61 -11.62 -19.14
N THR A 313 17.73 -12.90 -19.49
CA THR A 313 18.69 -13.35 -20.51
C THR A 313 18.49 -12.62 -21.84
N GLY A 314 19.52 -11.89 -22.28
CA GLY A 314 19.50 -11.14 -23.54
C GLY A 314 18.76 -9.82 -23.49
N HIS A 315 18.31 -9.37 -22.31
CA HIS A 315 17.52 -8.15 -22.14
C HIS A 315 18.02 -7.30 -20.96
N THR A 316 17.63 -6.03 -20.97
CA THR A 316 17.90 -5.11 -19.85
C THR A 316 16.73 -5.14 -18.87
N LEU A 317 17.01 -4.87 -17.59
CA LEU A 317 15.94 -4.73 -16.60
C LEU A 317 14.93 -3.64 -16.98
N THR A 318 15.37 -2.53 -17.59
CA THR A 318 14.46 -1.49 -18.11
C THR A 318 13.47 -2.05 -19.14
N SER A 319 13.94 -2.92 -20.04
CA SER A 319 13.07 -3.62 -20.99
C SER A 319 12.14 -4.60 -20.28
N ASP A 320 12.62 -5.33 -19.28
CA ASP A 320 11.80 -6.27 -18.51
C ASP A 320 10.62 -5.55 -17.84
N PHE A 321 10.83 -4.42 -17.16
CA PHE A 321 9.75 -3.63 -16.54
C PHE A 321 8.72 -3.16 -17.56
N SER A 322 9.19 -2.56 -18.66
CA SER A 322 8.30 -2.03 -19.70
C SER A 322 7.44 -3.12 -20.34
N ASN A 323 8.04 -4.29 -20.62
CA ASN A 323 7.31 -5.41 -21.22
C ASN A 323 6.41 -6.11 -20.20
N ALA A 324 6.83 -6.25 -18.93
CA ALA A 324 5.98 -6.79 -17.87
C ALA A 324 4.69 -5.98 -17.73
N PHE A 325 4.79 -4.66 -17.65
CA PHE A 325 3.61 -3.79 -17.58
C PHE A 325 2.73 -3.94 -18.83
N THR A 326 3.33 -3.92 -20.03
CA THR A 326 2.61 -4.07 -21.30
C THR A 326 1.89 -5.42 -21.43
N ASN A 327 2.48 -6.49 -20.89
CA ASN A 327 1.92 -7.84 -20.92
C ASN A 327 0.94 -8.14 -19.77
N GLY A 328 0.64 -7.15 -18.91
CA GLY A 328 -0.40 -7.23 -17.90
C GLY A 328 0.04 -7.76 -16.54
N TYR A 329 1.34 -7.79 -16.25
CA TYR A 329 1.83 -8.01 -14.88
C TYR A 329 1.50 -6.78 -14.02
N ALA A 330 1.27 -7.01 -12.73
CA ALA A 330 0.92 -5.97 -11.76
C ALA A 330 2.13 -5.45 -10.97
N GLY A 331 3.32 -6.03 -11.19
CA GLY A 331 4.55 -5.61 -10.53
C GLY A 331 5.76 -6.46 -10.90
N VAL A 332 6.94 -5.91 -10.63
CA VAL A 332 8.23 -6.61 -10.73
C VAL A 332 9.06 -6.22 -9.50
N MET A 333 9.68 -7.19 -8.84
CA MET A 333 10.50 -7.00 -7.65
C MET A 333 11.90 -7.60 -7.87
N PRO A 334 12.84 -6.85 -8.49
CA PRO A 334 14.16 -7.38 -8.77
C PRO A 334 15.01 -7.56 -7.51
N TRP A 335 15.91 -8.52 -7.59
CA TRP A 335 16.87 -8.94 -6.58
C TRP A 335 18.27 -8.44 -6.97
N THR A 336 18.91 -7.53 -6.22
CA THR A 336 18.41 -6.80 -5.04
C THR A 336 18.64 -5.31 -5.14
N SER A 337 18.06 -4.57 -4.20
CA SER A 337 18.37 -3.16 -3.97
C SER A 337 19.71 -2.96 -3.27
N ASN A 338 20.14 -3.87 -2.39
CA ASN A 338 21.25 -3.63 -1.47
C ASN A 338 22.49 -4.50 -1.67
N GLY A 339 22.55 -5.31 -2.73
CA GLY A 339 23.78 -6.00 -3.12
C GLY A 339 24.19 -7.10 -2.16
N VAL A 340 23.22 -7.90 -1.68
CA VAL A 340 23.49 -9.04 -0.79
C VAL A 340 24.23 -10.19 -1.49
N ASP A 341 24.26 -10.19 -2.83
CA ASP A 341 24.95 -11.17 -3.67
C ASP A 341 25.32 -10.60 -5.06
N SER A 342 25.63 -11.48 -6.01
CA SER A 342 26.01 -11.12 -7.38
C SER A 342 24.84 -10.85 -8.34
N ASN A 343 23.59 -10.96 -7.91
CA ASN A 343 22.41 -10.83 -8.78
C ASN A 343 21.95 -9.38 -8.95
N GLY A 344 22.54 -8.45 -8.20
CA GLY A 344 22.50 -7.02 -8.45
C GLY A 344 22.32 -6.16 -7.19
N ASN A 345 22.38 -4.84 -7.38
CA ASN A 345 22.22 -3.83 -6.34
C ASN A 345 21.50 -2.58 -6.90
N MET A 346 21.34 -1.51 -6.10
CA MET A 346 20.69 -0.26 -6.53
C MET A 346 21.27 0.35 -7.81
N SER A 347 22.57 0.22 -8.08
CA SER A 347 23.16 0.75 -9.33
C SER A 347 22.66 0.03 -10.59
N ASN A 348 22.25 -1.24 -10.45
CA ASN A 348 21.63 -2.01 -11.53
C ASN A 348 20.12 -1.76 -11.60
N LEU A 349 19.47 -1.64 -10.45
CA LEU A 349 18.02 -1.46 -10.33
C LEU A 349 17.53 -0.07 -10.72
N ALA A 350 18.18 0.99 -10.20
CA ALA A 350 17.72 2.37 -10.31
C ALA A 350 17.43 2.86 -11.74
N PRO A 351 18.24 2.51 -12.77
CA PRO A 351 17.93 2.88 -14.15
C PRO A 351 16.58 2.36 -14.64
N ALA A 352 16.18 1.14 -14.25
CA ALA A 352 14.91 0.56 -14.67
C ALA A 352 13.73 1.18 -13.92
N THR A 353 13.82 1.28 -12.59
CA THR A 353 12.71 1.79 -11.76
C THR A 353 12.47 3.27 -11.98
N THR A 354 13.54 4.06 -12.17
CA THR A 354 13.42 5.50 -12.49
C THR A 354 12.86 5.72 -13.88
N ALA A 355 13.31 4.96 -14.89
CA ALA A 355 12.77 5.06 -16.24
C ALA A 355 11.28 4.68 -16.28
N PHE A 356 10.89 3.60 -15.58
CA PHE A 356 9.50 3.19 -15.48
C PHE A 356 8.66 4.25 -14.75
N GLN A 357 9.12 4.75 -13.60
CA GLN A 357 8.44 5.83 -12.87
C GLN A 357 8.29 7.09 -13.71
N SER A 358 9.31 7.49 -14.46
CA SER A 358 9.25 8.68 -15.33
C SER A 358 8.20 8.51 -16.44
N ALA A 359 8.09 7.31 -17.01
CA ALA A 359 7.12 7.00 -18.06
C ALA A 359 5.70 6.75 -17.54
N HIS A 360 5.57 6.27 -16.30
CA HIS A 360 4.32 5.72 -15.76
C HIS A 360 4.02 6.24 -14.34
N ASN A 361 4.38 7.49 -14.02
CA ASN A 361 4.25 8.04 -12.66
C ASN A 361 2.85 7.88 -12.07
N SER A 362 1.81 8.05 -12.88
CA SER A 362 0.40 7.92 -12.45
C SER A 362 0.02 6.53 -11.91
N VAL A 363 0.79 5.49 -12.22
CA VAL A 363 0.61 4.14 -11.66
C VAL A 363 1.74 3.73 -10.73
N VAL A 364 2.82 4.49 -10.61
CA VAL A 364 3.87 4.25 -9.59
C VAL A 364 3.53 5.00 -8.30
N PHE A 365 3.17 6.27 -8.43
CA PHE A 365 2.75 7.14 -7.35
C PHE A 365 1.38 7.73 -7.70
N PRO A 366 0.31 6.91 -7.70
CA PRO A 366 -1.03 7.39 -8.06
C PRO A 366 -1.48 8.53 -7.14
N GLY A 367 -2.18 9.51 -7.70
CA GLY A 367 -2.64 10.68 -6.96
C GLY A 367 -1.54 11.66 -6.56
N THR A 368 -0.26 11.40 -6.86
CA THR A 368 0.76 12.45 -6.94
C THR A 368 0.70 13.00 -8.37
N SER A 369 -0.21 13.95 -8.58
CA SER A 369 -0.42 14.50 -9.91
C SER A 369 0.82 15.29 -10.35
N THR A 370 1.55 14.79 -11.34
CA THR A 370 2.54 15.58 -12.09
C THR A 370 1.89 16.59 -13.05
N GLY A 371 0.56 16.75 -13.02
CA GLY A 371 -0.15 17.78 -13.75
C GLY A 371 -0.02 19.13 -13.06
N SER A 372 0.29 20.19 -13.82
CA SER A 372 0.31 21.57 -13.33
C SER A 372 -0.97 21.87 -12.54
N ASP A 373 -0.83 22.19 -11.25
CA ASP A 373 -1.94 22.78 -10.51
C ASP A 373 -2.17 24.21 -11.00
N THR A 374 -3.34 24.43 -11.60
CA THR A 374 -3.75 25.72 -12.16
C THR A 374 -4.61 26.53 -11.18
N ALA A 375 -4.83 26.01 -9.97
CA ALA A 375 -5.53 26.72 -8.91
C ALA A 375 -4.81 28.03 -8.55
N LYS A 376 -5.59 28.97 -8.01
CA LYS A 376 -5.11 30.29 -7.66
C LYS A 376 -4.03 30.23 -6.57
N PHE A 377 -4.27 29.40 -5.57
CA PHE A 377 -3.27 29.05 -4.57
C PHE A 377 -2.98 27.55 -4.66
N ASN A 378 -1.87 27.22 -5.32
CA ASN A 378 -1.38 25.88 -5.64
C ASN A 378 -0.07 25.52 -4.90
N PHE A 379 0.58 26.49 -4.28
CA PHE A 379 1.77 26.36 -3.45
C PHE A 379 3.01 25.75 -4.12
N GLU A 380 3.03 25.61 -5.45
CA GLU A 380 4.07 24.93 -6.24
C GLU A 380 5.48 25.56 -6.14
N SER A 381 5.57 26.83 -5.76
CA SER A 381 6.85 27.56 -5.70
C SER A 381 7.06 28.35 -4.41
N SER A 382 6.02 28.52 -3.59
CA SER A 382 6.07 29.27 -2.34
C SER A 382 4.78 29.07 -1.54
N VAL A 383 4.73 29.60 -0.32
CA VAL A 383 3.47 29.70 0.46
C VAL A 383 2.46 30.69 -0.12
N GLN A 384 2.78 31.37 -1.23
CA GLN A 384 1.94 32.37 -1.88
C GLN A 384 1.38 33.43 -0.93
N SER A 385 2.23 33.91 -0.02
CA SER A 385 1.93 34.90 1.03
C SER A 385 1.02 34.43 2.18
N PHE A 386 0.66 33.15 2.24
CA PHE A 386 0.05 32.60 3.46
C PHE A 386 1.06 32.62 4.60
N TYR A 387 0.59 33.03 5.78
CA TYR A 387 1.37 33.01 7.01
C TYR A 387 0.59 32.33 8.13
N GLY A 388 1.35 31.73 9.05
CA GLY A 388 0.81 31.11 10.25
C GLY A 388 0.63 32.08 11.41
N THR A 389 -0.35 31.82 12.27
CA THR A 389 -0.60 32.58 13.50
C THR A 389 -0.63 31.65 14.72
N ASN A 390 -0.54 32.22 15.92
CA ASN A 390 -0.56 31.48 17.19
C ASN A 390 0.52 30.38 17.29
N GLY A 391 1.68 30.60 16.66
CA GLY A 391 2.78 29.64 16.64
C GLY A 391 2.67 28.53 15.60
N LEU A 392 1.68 28.59 14.70
CA LEU A 392 1.63 27.72 13.52
C LEU A 392 2.72 28.12 12.52
N THR A 393 3.42 27.12 11.98
CA THR A 393 4.36 27.29 10.86
C THR A 393 3.69 26.89 9.56
N ALA A 394 3.66 27.81 8.60
CA ALA A 394 3.17 27.58 7.24
C ALA A 394 4.37 27.45 6.27
N ALA A 395 4.41 26.38 5.48
CA ALA A 395 5.46 26.14 4.50
C ALA A 395 4.88 25.51 3.23
N SER A 396 5.46 25.81 2.06
CA SER A 396 5.25 24.98 0.87
C SER A 396 6.02 23.68 1.05
N SER A 397 5.42 22.55 0.69
CA SER A 397 5.96 21.23 0.98
C SER A 397 5.58 20.22 -0.10
N ALA A 398 6.56 19.42 -0.51
CA ALA A 398 6.36 18.28 -1.42
C ALA A 398 5.97 16.98 -0.69
N ASP A 399 5.77 17.02 0.64
CA ASP A 399 5.43 15.80 1.41
C ASP A 399 4.10 15.20 0.93
N ARG A 400 3.16 16.07 0.53
CA ARG A 400 1.82 15.75 0.04
C ARG A 400 1.37 16.86 -0.91
N ALA A 401 0.64 16.50 -1.97
CA ALA A 401 -0.06 17.43 -2.84
C ALA A 401 -1.42 16.82 -3.23
N PHE A 402 -2.43 17.66 -3.41
CA PHE A 402 -3.72 17.28 -4.00
C PHE A 402 -3.65 17.42 -5.53
N ALA A 403 -3.11 18.55 -6.00
CA ALA A 403 -2.75 18.76 -7.40
C ALA A 403 -1.29 19.26 -7.48
N GLY A 404 -0.62 19.07 -8.61
CA GLY A 404 0.80 19.44 -8.74
C GLY A 404 1.71 18.69 -7.76
N THR A 405 2.79 19.35 -7.34
CA THR A 405 3.90 18.75 -6.60
C THR A 405 4.06 19.29 -5.19
N HIS A 406 3.38 20.37 -4.82
CA HIS A 406 3.47 20.95 -3.48
C HIS A 406 2.10 21.26 -2.90
N SER A 407 2.04 21.45 -1.59
CA SER A 407 0.89 22.02 -0.91
C SER A 407 1.33 22.91 0.24
N LEU A 408 0.38 23.63 0.85
CA LEU A 408 0.61 24.38 2.09
C LEU A 408 0.59 23.43 3.29
N LYS A 409 1.77 23.12 3.83
CA LYS A 409 1.94 22.41 5.10
C LYS A 409 1.75 23.35 6.28
N MET A 410 0.81 23.00 7.15
CA MET A 410 0.50 23.70 8.39
C MET A 410 0.96 22.88 9.59
N THR A 411 2.04 23.28 10.24
CA THR A 411 2.63 22.55 11.37
C THR A 411 2.32 23.24 12.70
N VAL A 412 1.83 22.48 13.67
CA VAL A 412 1.52 22.96 15.02
C VAL A 412 2.23 22.13 16.08
N SER A 413 2.55 22.78 17.20
CA SER A 413 2.96 22.13 18.44
C SER A 413 2.06 22.65 19.56
N SER A 414 1.04 21.86 19.89
CA SER A 414 0.01 22.21 20.86
C SER A 414 0.22 21.42 22.15
N THR A 415 0.14 22.10 23.29
CA THR A 415 0.18 21.46 24.63
C THR A 415 -1.23 21.27 25.22
N SER A 416 -2.22 21.97 24.66
CA SER A 416 -3.64 21.91 25.04
C SER A 416 -4.51 22.28 23.83
N ALA A 417 -5.84 22.26 23.98
CA ALA A 417 -6.75 22.71 22.94
C ALA A 417 -6.50 24.19 22.59
N ALA A 418 -6.17 24.45 21.33
CA ALA A 418 -5.83 25.78 20.83
C ALA A 418 -6.32 25.98 19.40
N THR A 419 -6.44 27.24 18.98
CA THR A 419 -6.84 27.61 17.62
C THR A 419 -5.68 28.26 16.90
N TYR A 420 -5.45 27.81 15.67
CA TYR A 420 -4.39 28.27 14.78
C TYR A 420 -4.96 28.67 13.43
N TYR A 421 -4.27 29.56 12.73
CA TYR A 421 -4.66 29.96 11.38
C TYR A 421 -3.47 29.90 10.44
N ALA A 422 -3.70 29.42 9.23
CA ALA A 422 -2.89 29.78 8.06
C ALA A 422 -3.76 30.67 7.17
N GLN A 423 -3.31 31.89 6.93
CA GLN A 423 -4.14 32.92 6.31
C GLN A 423 -3.33 33.88 5.44
N LEU A 424 -4.04 34.55 4.52
CA LEU A 424 -3.52 35.56 3.63
C LEU A 424 -4.39 36.83 3.73
N ASP A 425 -3.73 37.97 3.89
CA ASP A 425 -4.38 39.28 3.93
C ASP A 425 -4.62 39.82 2.51
N THR A 426 -5.74 40.51 2.32
CA THR A 426 -6.14 41.19 1.08
C THR A 426 -6.06 40.30 -0.17
N PRO A 427 -6.76 39.14 -0.20
CA PRO A 427 -6.73 38.25 -1.34
C PRO A 427 -7.26 38.92 -2.61
N ALA A 428 -6.45 38.92 -3.68
CA ALA A 428 -6.87 39.43 -4.98
C ALA A 428 -7.91 38.50 -5.62
N GLY A 429 -8.83 39.06 -6.42
CA GLY A 429 -9.73 38.29 -7.30
C GLY A 429 -10.69 37.32 -6.58
N LEU A 430 -11.12 37.65 -5.35
CA LEU A 430 -12.28 37.06 -4.70
C LEU A 430 -13.40 38.11 -4.67
N SER A 431 -14.61 37.71 -5.04
CA SER A 431 -15.76 38.60 -5.16
C SER A 431 -16.96 38.08 -4.37
N PRO A 432 -17.87 38.95 -3.90
CA PRO A 432 -19.16 38.53 -3.37
C PRO A 432 -19.88 37.59 -4.35
N GLY A 433 -20.48 36.52 -3.82
CA GLY A 433 -21.15 35.48 -4.62
C GLY A 433 -20.24 34.36 -5.12
N ALA A 434 -18.91 34.47 -4.99
CA ALA A 434 -18.00 33.40 -5.36
C ALA A 434 -18.08 32.22 -4.38
N THR A 435 -17.82 31.01 -4.88
CA THR A 435 -17.55 29.83 -4.06
C THR A 435 -16.08 29.51 -4.18
N VAL A 436 -15.40 29.47 -3.05
CA VAL A 436 -13.98 29.12 -2.95
C VAL A 436 -13.88 27.66 -2.52
N THR A 437 -13.08 26.86 -3.22
CA THR A 437 -12.87 25.45 -2.86
C THR A 437 -11.51 25.27 -2.21
N PHE A 438 -11.44 24.47 -1.16
CA PHE A 438 -10.20 24.07 -0.49
C PHE A 438 -10.10 22.55 -0.52
N HIS A 439 -8.90 22.03 -0.71
CA HIS A 439 -8.58 20.62 -0.44
C HIS A 439 -7.76 20.55 0.83
N VAL A 440 -8.23 19.82 1.84
CA VAL A 440 -7.60 19.76 3.16
C VAL A 440 -7.30 18.31 3.52
N TRP A 441 -6.03 17.97 3.65
CA TRP A 441 -5.58 16.66 4.14
C TRP A 441 -5.40 16.70 5.66
N VAL A 442 -5.97 15.71 6.36
CA VAL A 442 -5.81 15.56 7.80
C VAL A 442 -5.30 14.16 8.17
N PRO A 443 -4.33 14.04 9.10
CA PRO A 443 -3.81 12.74 9.53
C PRO A 443 -4.82 11.99 10.39
N SER A 444 -4.70 10.65 10.45
CA SER A 444 -5.36 9.84 11.49
C SER A 444 -4.68 10.00 12.84
N GLY A 445 -5.43 9.81 13.93
CA GLY A 445 -4.87 9.78 15.30
C GLY A 445 -4.43 11.14 15.86
N ALA A 446 -4.64 12.24 15.12
CA ALA A 446 -4.32 13.57 15.60
C ALA A 446 -5.34 14.11 16.61
N ALA A 447 -4.86 14.92 17.57
CA ALA A 447 -5.72 15.65 18.51
C ALA A 447 -6.27 16.93 17.86
N ILE A 448 -7.07 16.75 16.81
CA ILE A 448 -7.77 17.83 16.09
C ILE A 448 -9.23 17.82 16.51
N ALA A 449 -9.77 18.98 16.86
CA ALA A 449 -11.19 19.19 17.10
C ALA A 449 -11.93 19.49 15.80
N SER A 450 -11.39 20.41 14.99
CA SER A 450 -12.03 20.86 13.74
C SER A 450 -11.05 21.53 12.78
N VAL A 451 -11.44 21.60 11.52
CA VAL A 451 -10.87 22.53 10.53
C VAL A 451 -11.99 23.39 9.95
N GLN A 452 -11.69 24.63 9.61
CA GLN A 452 -12.66 25.54 9.00
C GLN A 452 -11.98 26.47 8.01
N PRO A 453 -12.02 26.16 6.71
CA PRO A 453 -11.71 27.12 5.65
C PRO A 453 -12.66 28.32 5.73
N PHE A 454 -12.13 29.52 5.47
CA PHE A 454 -12.86 30.76 5.61
C PHE A 454 -12.41 31.85 4.65
N VAL A 455 -13.29 32.84 4.45
CA VAL A 455 -13.04 34.15 3.87
C VAL A 455 -13.61 35.21 4.81
N GLN A 456 -12.83 36.23 5.14
CA GLN A 456 -13.32 37.45 5.80
C GLN A 456 -13.52 38.53 4.75
N SER A 457 -14.74 39.05 4.70
CA SER A 457 -15.12 40.21 3.88
C SER A 457 -14.82 41.53 4.61
N ASN A 458 -15.09 42.67 3.98
CA ASN A 458 -14.92 43.97 4.62
C ASN A 458 -15.78 44.08 5.89
N ALA A 459 -15.38 44.96 6.81
CA ALA A 459 -15.91 45.00 8.19
C ALA A 459 -15.75 43.69 8.98
N TRP A 460 -14.76 42.85 8.61
CA TRP A 460 -14.40 41.60 9.29
C TRP A 460 -15.50 40.53 9.36
N ALA A 461 -16.52 40.61 8.50
CA ALA A 461 -17.56 39.59 8.45
C ALA A 461 -17.01 38.24 7.96
N TRP A 462 -17.20 37.20 8.77
CA TRP A 462 -16.65 35.85 8.60
C TRP A 462 -17.60 34.93 7.81
N HIS A 463 -17.07 34.31 6.76
CA HIS A 463 -17.76 33.29 5.96
C HIS A 463 -16.89 32.04 5.97
N GLY A 464 -17.33 30.95 6.59
CA GLY A 464 -16.51 29.74 6.66
C GLY A 464 -17.31 28.48 6.89
N THR A 465 -16.74 27.35 6.49
CA THR A 465 -17.41 26.05 6.52
C THR A 465 -16.76 25.17 7.58
N TYR A 466 -17.43 25.04 8.73
CA TYR A 466 -16.92 24.29 9.86
C TYR A 466 -17.03 22.78 9.64
N GLN A 467 -15.91 22.07 9.78
CA GLN A 467 -15.87 20.61 9.71
C GLN A 467 -15.31 20.03 11.02
N VAL A 468 -16.14 19.26 11.72
CA VAL A 468 -15.69 18.47 12.87
C VAL A 468 -14.69 17.43 12.42
N TYR A 469 -13.61 17.23 13.17
CA TYR A 469 -12.59 16.27 12.80
C TYR A 469 -13.20 14.87 12.61
N SER A 470 -14.10 14.40 13.47
CA SER A 470 -14.74 13.08 13.30
C SER A 470 -15.49 12.89 11.97
N GLY A 471 -15.89 13.97 11.30
CA GLY A 471 -16.59 13.95 10.00
C GLY A 471 -15.66 13.99 8.79
N LEU A 472 -14.37 14.24 8.97
CA LEU A 472 -13.38 14.26 7.88
C LEU A 472 -12.79 12.87 7.65
N THR A 473 -12.56 12.52 6.39
CA THR A 473 -11.81 11.31 6.02
C THR A 473 -10.35 11.47 6.43
N LYS A 474 -9.81 10.45 7.12
CA LYS A 474 -8.45 10.44 7.67
C LYS A 474 -7.44 9.95 6.66
N ASN A 475 -6.24 10.51 6.74
CA ASN A 475 -5.15 10.26 5.82
C ASN A 475 -5.52 10.51 4.34
N ALA A 476 -6.55 11.32 4.09
CA ALA A 476 -7.04 11.65 2.77
C ALA A 476 -7.34 13.14 2.66
N TRP A 477 -7.40 13.64 1.43
CA TRP A 477 -7.83 15.01 1.13
C TRP A 477 -9.36 15.12 1.22
N ASN A 478 -9.82 16.21 1.81
CA ASN A 478 -11.24 16.55 1.98
C ASN A 478 -11.53 17.83 1.21
N THR A 479 -12.48 17.78 0.28
CA THR A 479 -12.94 18.96 -0.47
C THR A 479 -13.94 19.74 0.38
N ILE A 480 -13.62 20.99 0.69
CA ILE A 480 -14.45 21.87 1.52
C ILE A 480 -14.66 23.19 0.78
N THR A 481 -15.92 23.57 0.57
CA THR A 481 -16.28 24.81 -0.12
C THR A 481 -16.72 25.90 0.84
N VAL A 482 -16.39 27.15 0.54
CA VAL A 482 -16.83 28.35 1.25
C VAL A 482 -17.55 29.25 0.24
N THR A 483 -18.85 29.45 0.42
CA THR A 483 -19.61 30.40 -0.41
C THR A 483 -19.59 31.78 0.24
N ILE A 484 -19.06 32.77 -0.47
CA ILE A 484 -19.13 34.18 -0.09
C ILE A 484 -20.53 34.68 -0.46
N PRO A 485 -21.32 35.23 0.49
CA PRO A 485 -22.63 35.79 0.17
C PRO A 485 -22.56 36.86 -0.92
N SER A 486 -23.55 36.93 -1.81
CA SER A 486 -23.59 37.93 -2.89
C SER A 486 -23.67 39.38 -2.39
N ASN A 487 -24.14 39.57 -1.16
CA ASN A 487 -24.19 40.86 -0.47
C ASN A 487 -22.99 41.09 0.48
N ALA A 488 -21.95 40.24 0.44
CA ALA A 488 -20.79 40.41 1.29
C ALA A 488 -20.07 41.75 1.00
N PRO A 489 -19.68 42.52 2.03
CA PRO A 489 -18.95 43.77 1.84
C PRO A 489 -17.59 43.56 1.15
N ALA A 490 -17.34 44.22 0.03
CA ALA A 490 -16.04 44.21 -0.65
C ALA A 490 -15.12 45.35 -0.14
N PRO A 491 -13.78 45.24 -0.29
CA PRO A 491 -13.02 44.07 -0.77
C PRO A 491 -12.91 42.96 0.29
N MET A 492 -12.53 41.75 -0.13
CA MET A 492 -12.21 40.67 0.82
C MET A 492 -10.94 41.03 1.60
N GLN A 493 -10.97 40.83 2.91
CA GLN A 493 -9.87 41.19 3.81
C GLN A 493 -8.96 40.01 4.12
N ARG A 494 -9.49 38.80 4.26
CA ARG A 494 -8.68 37.59 4.49
C ARG A 494 -9.26 36.37 3.82
N ILE A 495 -8.39 35.42 3.50
CA ILE A 495 -8.74 34.04 3.20
C ILE A 495 -7.83 33.14 4.04
N GLY A 496 -8.32 32.00 4.50
CA GLY A 496 -7.49 31.10 5.27
C GLY A 496 -8.20 29.84 5.70
N ILE A 497 -7.53 29.12 6.59
CA ILE A 497 -8.07 27.97 7.29
C ILE A 497 -7.79 28.09 8.78
N GLU A 498 -8.84 27.89 9.57
CA GLU A 498 -8.75 27.71 11.01
C GLU A 498 -8.51 26.22 11.30
N LEU A 499 -7.52 25.93 12.15
CA LEU A 499 -7.25 24.61 12.70
C LEU A 499 -7.42 24.69 14.22
N LYS A 500 -8.32 23.87 14.77
CA LYS A 500 -8.51 23.77 16.22
C LYS A 500 -8.03 22.42 16.72
N THR A 501 -7.11 22.40 17.67
CA THR A 501 -6.66 21.18 18.36
C THR A 501 -7.57 20.86 19.55
N SER A 502 -7.67 19.58 19.91
CA SER A 502 -8.46 19.10 21.05
C SER A 502 -7.62 18.77 22.29
N GLY A 503 -6.29 18.79 22.17
CA GLY A 503 -5.36 18.45 23.25
C GLY A 503 -3.91 18.55 22.78
N THR A 504 -3.00 17.88 23.48
CA THR A 504 -1.58 17.84 23.11
C THR A 504 -1.39 17.13 21.77
N TRP A 505 -0.80 17.84 20.80
CA TRP A 505 -0.49 17.29 19.49
C TRP A 505 0.60 18.10 18.79
N ILE A 506 1.59 17.38 18.27
CA ILE A 506 2.62 17.91 17.37
C ILE A 506 2.41 17.22 16.03
N GLY A 507 2.19 17.99 14.98
CA GLY A 507 1.96 17.43 13.65
C GLY A 507 1.53 18.48 12.64
N SER A 508 1.17 17.98 11.45
CA SER A 508 0.80 18.84 10.32
C SER A 508 -0.52 18.43 9.69
N ILE A 509 -1.24 19.43 9.15
CA ILE A 509 -2.25 19.24 8.10
C ILE A 509 -1.74 19.88 6.80
N TYR A 510 -2.36 19.56 5.67
CA TYR A 510 -1.98 20.12 4.37
C TYR A 510 -3.20 20.73 3.68
N VAL A 511 -3.00 21.85 2.99
CA VAL A 511 -4.04 22.55 2.23
C VAL A 511 -3.53 22.80 0.82
N ASP A 512 -4.38 22.54 -0.17
CA ASP A 512 -3.96 22.64 -1.56
C ASP A 512 -5.09 23.02 -2.52
N SER A 513 -4.69 23.43 -3.72
CA SER A 513 -5.53 23.74 -4.88
C SER A 513 -6.74 24.59 -4.54
N ILE A 514 -6.49 25.78 -3.99
CA ILE A 514 -7.53 26.74 -3.62
C ILE A 514 -7.94 27.54 -4.86
N ASN A 515 -9.19 27.44 -5.29
CA ASN A 515 -9.72 28.09 -6.50
C ASN A 515 -11.03 28.83 -6.29
#